data_AF-A0A521VQG5-F1
#
_entry.id   AF-A0A521VQG5-F1
#
_cell.length_a   1.000
_cell.length_b   1.000
_cell.length_c   1.000
_cell.angle_alpha   90.00
_cell.angle_beta   90.00
_cell.angle_gamma   90.00
#
_symmetry.space_group_name_H-M   'P 1'
#
loop_
_entity.id
_entity.type
_entity.pdbx_description
1 polymer ?
#
loop_
_entity_poly.entity_id
_entity_poly.type
_entity_poly.pdbx_seq_one_letter_code
_entity_poly.pdbx_strand_id
1 'polypeptide(L)'
;MKHFITLSFFALLSIALYAQPANDDCPSLHLGDAPVCPDGVLFNNVGATGSDIGFDNSPPCFVGNPERDVWFSFTAVDTILDYRVLLTGMADPANGHPSILNPQIAVYRGDCEFDGLQLLDCVSASAGETEILIDLIGLTPGITYFLRINDWSPTAAPNAGAFKLCITKKPPVITIDQGGSTACSGNLSDTGGPDGDYGNNENYAFTICPSAPHNCINFTLEYFAIENFSDVLTFYDGPNTNSPVIGSLDGSGFGNAINGGVCYQVFASSGCLTVAFTSDGAATYEGFYGSWQCTQEACTPNSAIVVDASASPAEIVQSVVSGETVITVTGISCANGSVGTFSASDNTDLGLDKGLLLTSGQASEASGVGTFFASSGNGTPGDADLDYLSSISGNGTLSHDACVVELEVFAATDEITFEYIFGSEEYPEFVNTSFNDIFAFLASGPGITG
;
A
#
# COMPACT_ATOMS: atom_id res chain seq x y z
N MET A 1 -53.56 24.82 -50.63
CA MET A 1 -52.67 23.70 -50.27
C MET A 1 -51.27 24.29 -50.12
N LYS A 2 -50.77 24.43 -48.89
CA LYS A 2 -49.42 24.95 -48.59
C LYS A 2 -48.51 23.74 -48.41
N HIS A 3 -47.50 23.60 -49.26
CA HIS A 3 -46.51 22.52 -49.18
C HIS A 3 -45.46 22.86 -48.12
N PHE A 4 -45.36 22.02 -47.09
CA PHE A 4 -44.26 22.02 -46.14
C PHE A 4 -43.07 21.27 -46.78
N ILE A 5 -41.93 21.95 -46.89
CA ILE A 5 -40.64 21.35 -47.24
C ILE A 5 -39.92 21.07 -45.92
N THR A 6 -39.73 19.80 -45.60
CA THR A 6 -38.90 19.34 -44.47
C THR A 6 -37.44 19.30 -44.91
N LEU A 7 -36.62 20.15 -44.29
CA LEU A 7 -35.16 20.13 -44.43
C LEU A 7 -34.59 19.10 -43.44
N SER A 8 -34.03 17.99 -43.92
CA SER A 8 -33.30 17.03 -43.06
C SER A 8 -31.88 17.54 -42.83
N PHE A 9 -31.53 17.77 -41.58
CA PHE A 9 -30.20 18.17 -41.13
C PHE A 9 -29.39 16.88 -40.84
N PHE A 10 -28.44 16.53 -41.71
CA PHE A 10 -27.49 15.44 -41.45
C PHE A 10 -26.39 15.97 -40.52
N ALA A 11 -26.45 15.58 -39.24
CA ALA A 11 -25.34 15.76 -38.31
C ALA A 11 -24.26 14.73 -38.65
N LEU A 12 -23.13 15.19 -39.20
CA LEU A 12 -21.90 14.42 -39.33
C LEU A 12 -21.31 14.25 -37.92
N LEU A 13 -21.61 13.10 -37.30
CA LEU A 13 -20.95 12.65 -36.09
C LEU A 13 -19.52 12.22 -36.48
N SER A 14 -18.54 13.06 -36.20
CA SER A 14 -17.11 12.72 -36.32
C SER A 14 -16.77 11.71 -35.23
N ILE A 15 -16.86 10.42 -35.56
CA ILE A 15 -16.36 9.32 -34.73
C ILE A 15 -14.83 9.42 -34.75
N ALA A 16 -14.23 9.79 -33.62
CA ALA A 16 -12.80 9.63 -33.42
C ALA A 16 -12.52 8.12 -33.34
N LEU A 17 -12.04 7.54 -34.44
CA LEU A 17 -11.49 6.18 -34.44
C LEU A 17 -10.12 6.24 -33.75
N TYR A 18 -10.07 5.87 -32.47
CA TYR A 18 -8.80 5.56 -31.83
C TYR A 18 -8.28 4.25 -32.43
N ALA A 19 -7.01 4.24 -32.83
CA ALA A 19 -6.35 3.01 -33.25
C ALA A 19 -6.09 2.16 -32.02
N GLN A 20 -6.40 0.87 -32.11
CA GLN A 20 -6.11 -0.09 -31.05
C GLN A 20 -4.60 -0.18 -30.81
N PRO A 21 -4.16 -0.45 -29.57
CA PRO A 21 -2.77 -0.80 -29.29
C PRO A 21 -2.31 -1.95 -30.20
N ALA A 22 -1.03 -1.97 -30.55
CA ALA A 22 -0.48 -3.00 -31.44
C ALA A 22 -0.58 -4.42 -30.87
N ASN A 23 -0.82 -4.52 -29.57
CA ASN A 23 -0.90 -5.74 -28.80
C ASN A 23 -2.25 -5.89 -28.08
N ASP A 24 -3.30 -5.34 -28.68
CA ASP A 24 -4.69 -5.48 -28.24
C ASP A 24 -5.11 -6.94 -28.09
N ASP A 25 -4.85 -7.73 -29.14
CA ASP A 25 -5.14 -9.16 -29.17
C ASP A 25 -3.86 -10.00 -29.18
N CYS A 26 -4.04 -11.31 -28.95
CA CYS A 26 -3.09 -12.30 -29.46
C CYS A 26 -2.95 -12.16 -31.00
N PRO A 27 -1.71 -12.10 -31.56
CA PRO A 27 -0.44 -12.40 -30.92
C PRO A 27 0.12 -11.25 -30.07
N SER A 28 0.60 -11.62 -28.87
CA SER A 28 1.23 -10.70 -27.91
C SER A 28 2.47 -9.96 -28.44
N LEU A 29 2.78 -8.81 -27.84
CA LEU A 29 4.07 -8.14 -28.02
C LEU A 29 5.17 -8.88 -27.27
N HIS A 30 6.14 -9.44 -28.00
CA HIS A 30 7.27 -10.14 -27.39
C HIS A 30 8.34 -9.16 -26.87
N LEU A 31 8.61 -9.20 -25.57
CA LEU A 31 9.58 -8.34 -24.88
C LEU A 31 11.01 -8.90 -24.95
N GLY A 32 11.18 -10.17 -25.29
CA GLY A 32 12.47 -10.86 -25.34
C GLY A 32 12.72 -11.77 -24.13
N ASP A 33 13.99 -12.10 -23.94
CA ASP A 33 14.47 -12.93 -22.83
C ASP A 33 14.42 -12.12 -21.51
N ALA A 34 13.67 -12.59 -20.51
CA ALA A 34 13.64 -11.98 -19.18
C ALA A 34 14.90 -12.36 -18.38
N PRO A 35 15.50 -11.44 -17.59
CA PRO A 35 14.97 -10.16 -17.13
C PRO A 35 14.91 -9.06 -18.21
N VAL A 36 13.77 -8.36 -18.29
CA VAL A 36 13.53 -7.27 -19.24
C VAL A 36 12.75 -6.13 -18.59
N CYS A 37 13.28 -4.92 -18.68
CA CYS A 37 12.65 -3.69 -18.19
C CYS A 37 13.01 -2.56 -19.17
N PRO A 38 12.23 -2.37 -20.25
CA PRO A 38 12.58 -1.43 -21.31
C PRO A 38 12.66 0.01 -20.79
N ASP A 39 13.82 0.63 -20.91
CA ASP A 39 14.03 2.01 -20.47
C ASP A 39 13.41 3.00 -21.45
N GLY A 40 12.66 3.97 -20.92
CA GLY A 40 12.04 5.05 -21.71
C GLY A 40 10.91 4.59 -22.63
N VAL A 41 10.41 3.37 -22.47
CA VAL A 41 9.25 2.85 -23.22
C VAL A 41 8.03 2.84 -22.32
N LEU A 42 6.93 3.41 -22.79
CA LEU A 42 5.61 3.30 -22.18
C LEU A 42 4.72 2.45 -23.06
N PHE A 43 4.00 1.54 -22.42
CA PHE A 43 2.89 0.80 -23.02
C PHE A 43 1.58 1.42 -22.55
N ASN A 44 0.46 1.02 -23.15
CA ASN A 44 -0.86 1.44 -22.73
C ASN A 44 -1.90 0.42 -23.15
N ASN A 45 -3.05 0.46 -22.51
CA ASN A 45 -4.26 -0.25 -22.92
C ASN A 45 -5.37 0.72 -23.35
N VAL A 46 -5.00 1.95 -23.73
CA VAL A 46 -5.97 2.97 -24.13
C VAL A 46 -6.57 2.58 -25.48
N GLY A 47 -7.89 2.48 -25.50
CA GLY A 47 -8.65 2.10 -26.69
C GLY A 47 -8.84 0.59 -26.83
N ALA A 48 -8.06 -0.24 -26.12
CA ALA A 48 -8.03 -1.70 -26.20
C ALA A 48 -9.42 -2.35 -26.13
N THR A 49 -9.57 -3.53 -26.74
CA THR A 49 -10.78 -4.34 -26.74
C THR A 49 -10.54 -5.70 -26.09
N GLY A 50 -11.62 -6.32 -25.61
CA GLY A 50 -11.55 -7.60 -24.93
C GLY A 50 -11.18 -8.75 -25.87
N SER A 51 -10.08 -9.45 -25.60
CA SER A 51 -9.74 -10.70 -26.28
C SER A 51 -10.61 -11.89 -25.81
N ASP A 52 -10.86 -12.84 -26.72
CA ASP A 52 -11.47 -14.14 -26.40
C ASP A 52 -10.47 -15.27 -26.66
N ILE A 53 -9.91 -15.81 -25.57
CA ILE A 53 -8.97 -16.94 -25.62
C ILE A 53 -9.63 -18.30 -25.36
N GLY A 54 -10.95 -18.35 -25.17
CA GLY A 54 -11.67 -19.58 -24.81
C GLY A 54 -11.50 -19.96 -23.33
N PHE A 55 -10.90 -21.11 -23.05
CA PHE A 55 -10.64 -21.55 -21.68
C PHE A 55 -9.76 -20.54 -20.91
N ASP A 56 -10.03 -20.35 -19.61
CA ASP A 56 -9.38 -19.35 -18.76
C ASP A 56 -9.45 -17.89 -19.27
N ASN A 57 -10.42 -17.57 -20.14
CA ASN A 57 -10.61 -16.19 -20.63
C ASN A 57 -11.04 -15.21 -19.54
N SER A 58 -11.51 -15.70 -18.38
CA SER A 58 -11.84 -14.87 -17.22
C SER A 58 -11.04 -15.39 -16.02
N PRO A 59 -9.83 -14.84 -15.78
CA PRO A 59 -9.02 -15.21 -14.61
C PRO A 59 -9.79 -15.00 -13.30
N PRO A 60 -9.70 -15.93 -12.34
CA PRO A 60 -10.52 -15.89 -11.12
C PRO A 60 -10.20 -14.70 -10.21
N CYS A 61 -9.01 -14.11 -10.30
CA CYS A 61 -8.63 -12.92 -9.54
C CYS A 61 -9.09 -11.61 -10.22
N PHE A 62 -9.50 -11.64 -11.50
CA PHE A 62 -9.91 -10.42 -12.21
C PHE A 62 -11.26 -9.94 -11.69
N VAL A 63 -11.33 -8.63 -11.42
CA VAL A 63 -12.54 -7.91 -11.11
C VAL A 63 -13.20 -7.48 -12.41
N GLY A 64 -14.30 -8.16 -12.76
CA GLY A 64 -15.02 -7.91 -14.01
C GLY A 64 -14.37 -8.60 -15.22
N ASN A 65 -14.90 -8.30 -16.40
CA ASN A 65 -14.38 -8.87 -17.64
C ASN A 65 -13.15 -8.09 -18.12
N PRO A 66 -12.17 -8.76 -18.75
CA PRO A 66 -11.05 -8.10 -19.42
C PRO A 66 -11.55 -7.42 -20.70
N GLU A 67 -12.03 -6.19 -20.57
CA GLU A 67 -12.63 -5.43 -21.67
C GLU A 67 -11.62 -4.61 -22.47
N ARG A 68 -10.44 -4.35 -21.90
CA ARG A 68 -9.37 -3.49 -22.44
C ARG A 68 -8.02 -4.14 -22.18
N ASP A 69 -7.92 -5.42 -22.54
CA ASP A 69 -6.69 -6.16 -22.32
C ASP A 69 -5.66 -5.89 -23.40
N VAL A 70 -4.40 -6.01 -23.00
CA VAL A 70 -3.26 -5.98 -23.90
C VAL A 70 -2.31 -7.10 -23.53
N TRP A 71 -1.68 -7.68 -24.55
CA TRP A 71 -0.92 -8.92 -24.43
C TRP A 71 0.57 -8.70 -24.61
N PHE A 72 1.37 -9.29 -23.72
CA PHE A 72 2.83 -9.33 -23.82
C PHE A 72 3.32 -10.76 -23.69
N SER A 73 4.55 -11.02 -24.11
CA SER A 73 5.22 -12.27 -23.81
C SER A 73 6.71 -12.06 -23.53
N PHE A 74 7.29 -12.98 -22.76
CA PHE A 74 8.72 -13.03 -22.50
C PHE A 74 9.20 -14.49 -22.46
N THR A 75 10.48 -14.71 -22.73
CA THR A 75 11.11 -16.03 -22.61
C THR A 75 11.91 -16.11 -21.32
N ALA A 76 11.66 -17.13 -20.49
CA ALA A 76 12.44 -17.36 -19.28
C ALA A 76 13.84 -17.90 -19.63
N VAL A 77 14.92 -17.37 -19.03
CA VAL A 77 16.30 -17.79 -19.31
C VAL A 77 16.80 -18.90 -18.38
N ASP A 78 17.79 -19.67 -18.87
CA ASP A 78 18.34 -20.94 -18.36
C ASP A 78 18.92 -20.94 -16.93
N THR A 79 18.83 -19.83 -16.20
CA THR A 79 19.42 -19.65 -14.86
C THR A 79 18.49 -19.04 -13.83
N ILE A 80 17.25 -18.70 -14.20
CA ILE A 80 16.28 -18.04 -13.31
C ILE A 80 14.96 -18.82 -13.38
N LEU A 81 14.52 -19.29 -12.22
CA LEU A 81 13.24 -19.97 -12.05
C LEU A 81 12.16 -19.02 -11.52
N ASP A 82 12.56 -18.02 -10.72
CA ASP A 82 11.62 -17.13 -10.05
C ASP A 82 11.74 -15.71 -10.62
N TYR A 83 10.61 -15.16 -11.04
CA TYR A 83 10.49 -13.85 -11.67
C TYR A 83 9.53 -12.97 -10.90
N ARG A 84 9.72 -11.65 -11.01
CA ARG A 84 8.78 -10.63 -10.57
C ARG A 84 8.31 -9.86 -11.78
N VAL A 85 7.01 -9.76 -11.97
CA VAL A 85 6.41 -8.86 -12.95
C VAL A 85 5.88 -7.66 -12.18
N LEU A 86 6.38 -6.47 -12.50
CA LEU A 86 5.96 -5.19 -11.95
C LEU A 86 5.36 -4.34 -13.05
N LEU A 87 4.15 -3.85 -12.82
CA LEU A 87 3.50 -2.84 -13.64
C LEU A 87 3.35 -1.58 -12.82
N THR A 88 3.93 -0.48 -13.30
CA THR A 88 3.83 0.85 -12.69
C THR A 88 3.14 1.79 -13.65
N GLY A 89 1.97 2.30 -13.28
CA GLY A 89 1.23 3.29 -14.04
C GLY A 89 2.01 4.59 -14.15
N MET A 90 2.12 5.12 -15.36
CA MET A 90 2.79 6.38 -15.62
C MET A 90 2.06 7.12 -16.73
N ALA A 91 1.72 8.39 -16.49
CA ALA A 91 1.12 9.21 -17.54
C ALA A 91 2.08 9.35 -18.74
N ASP A 92 1.51 9.40 -19.94
CA ASP A 92 2.21 9.72 -21.18
C ASP A 92 1.63 11.00 -21.78
N PRO A 93 2.10 12.18 -21.36
CA PRO A 93 1.62 13.46 -21.87
C PRO A 93 1.87 13.66 -23.36
N ALA A 94 2.85 12.97 -23.94
CA ALA A 94 3.17 13.09 -25.37
C ALA A 94 2.08 12.47 -26.25
N ASN A 95 1.44 11.39 -25.77
CA ASN A 95 0.34 10.73 -26.44
C ASN A 95 -1.04 11.03 -25.81
N GLY A 96 -1.08 11.81 -24.73
CA GLY A 96 -2.32 12.20 -24.04
C GLY A 96 -2.96 11.08 -23.25
N HIS A 97 -2.17 10.09 -22.80
CA HIS A 97 -2.66 8.97 -22.00
C HIS A 97 -2.44 9.26 -20.51
N PRO A 98 -3.48 9.12 -19.66
CA PRO A 98 -3.30 9.18 -18.21
C PRO A 98 -2.52 7.96 -17.72
N SER A 99 -2.11 7.95 -16.45
CA SER A 99 -1.63 6.73 -15.81
C SER A 99 -2.76 5.70 -15.76
N ILE A 100 -2.46 4.42 -16.01
CA ILE A 100 -3.43 3.35 -15.74
C ILE A 100 -3.78 3.35 -14.24
N LEU A 101 -5.05 3.06 -13.94
CA LEU A 101 -5.57 2.86 -12.59
C LEU A 101 -6.16 1.46 -12.48
N ASN A 102 -6.14 0.90 -11.28
CA ASN A 102 -6.68 -0.44 -10.98
C ASN A 102 -6.15 -1.54 -11.92
N PRO A 103 -4.83 -1.64 -12.16
CA PRO A 103 -4.29 -2.62 -13.09
C PRO A 103 -4.51 -4.05 -12.61
N GLN A 104 -4.55 -4.99 -13.55
CA GLN A 104 -4.66 -6.43 -13.33
C GLN A 104 -3.71 -7.17 -14.26
N ILE A 105 -3.10 -8.24 -13.77
CA ILE A 105 -2.15 -9.07 -14.53
C ILE A 105 -2.59 -10.52 -14.44
N ALA A 106 -2.72 -11.20 -15.57
CA ALA A 106 -2.82 -12.65 -15.63
C ALA A 106 -1.65 -13.22 -16.43
N VAL A 107 -1.09 -14.32 -15.95
CA VAL A 107 0.08 -14.97 -16.51
C VAL A 107 -0.29 -16.34 -17.01
N TYR A 108 0.07 -16.63 -18.25
CA TYR A 108 -0.26 -17.87 -18.94
C TYR A 108 0.98 -18.56 -19.49
N ARG A 109 0.85 -19.87 -19.75
CA ARG A 109 1.75 -20.65 -20.61
C ARG A 109 0.96 -21.27 -21.76
N GLY A 110 1.65 -21.67 -22.82
CA GLY A 110 1.06 -22.36 -23.96
C GLY A 110 1.36 -21.64 -25.27
N ASP A 111 0.34 -21.47 -26.11
CA ASP A 111 0.39 -20.66 -27.32
C ASP A 111 -0.80 -19.70 -27.37
N CYS A 112 -0.62 -18.55 -28.03
CA CYS A 112 -1.61 -17.47 -28.13
C CYS A 112 -2.71 -17.82 -29.17
N GLU A 113 -3.24 -19.04 -29.12
CA GLU A 113 -4.35 -19.52 -29.95
C GLU A 113 -5.59 -19.75 -29.09
N PHE A 114 -6.77 -19.87 -29.72
CA PHE A 114 -8.01 -20.18 -29.02
C PHE A 114 -7.91 -21.55 -28.30
N ASP A 115 -8.21 -21.57 -27.00
CA ASP A 115 -8.00 -22.71 -26.08
C ASP A 115 -6.54 -23.19 -25.96
N GLY A 116 -5.56 -22.37 -26.39
CA GLY A 116 -4.12 -22.68 -26.39
C GLY A 116 -3.36 -22.24 -25.14
N LEU A 117 -3.97 -21.39 -24.32
CA LEU A 117 -3.39 -20.83 -23.11
C LEU A 117 -3.91 -21.52 -21.85
N GLN A 118 -3.02 -21.72 -20.88
CA GLN A 118 -3.36 -22.18 -19.54
C GLN A 118 -2.94 -21.11 -18.54
N LEU A 119 -3.88 -20.69 -17.67
CA LEU A 119 -3.58 -19.75 -16.60
C LEU A 119 -2.61 -20.37 -15.59
N LEU A 120 -1.59 -19.61 -15.22
CA LEU A 120 -0.63 -19.96 -14.17
C LEU A 120 -0.96 -19.23 -12.88
N ASP A 121 -1.10 -17.92 -12.97
CA ASP A 121 -1.32 -17.05 -11.82
C ASP A 121 -1.92 -15.72 -12.27
N CYS A 122 -2.54 -14.98 -11.36
CA CYS A 122 -3.07 -13.67 -11.66
C CYS A 122 -3.27 -12.82 -10.40
N VAL A 123 -3.28 -11.49 -10.58
CA VAL A 123 -3.44 -10.51 -9.50
C VAL A 123 -4.22 -9.29 -10.00
N SER A 124 -4.93 -8.62 -9.09
CA SER A 124 -5.70 -7.39 -9.36
C SER A 124 -5.43 -6.36 -8.29
N ALA A 125 -5.18 -5.11 -8.68
CA ALA A 125 -4.90 -4.04 -7.75
C ALA A 125 -6.18 -3.55 -7.07
N SER A 126 -6.06 -2.98 -5.89
CA SER A 126 -7.16 -2.28 -5.21
C SER A 126 -7.62 -1.04 -5.99
N ALA A 127 -8.81 -0.54 -5.68
CA ALA A 127 -9.33 0.67 -6.32
C ALA A 127 -8.48 1.90 -5.96
N GLY A 128 -8.07 2.69 -6.95
CA GLY A 128 -7.21 3.86 -6.83
C GLY A 128 -5.73 3.59 -7.09
N GLU A 129 -5.31 2.32 -7.11
CA GLU A 129 -3.90 1.97 -7.24
C GLU A 129 -3.38 2.13 -8.67
N THR A 130 -2.13 2.54 -8.80
CA THR A 130 -1.43 2.65 -10.10
C THR A 130 -0.35 1.59 -10.28
N GLU A 131 -0.03 0.83 -9.24
CA GLU A 131 1.05 -0.16 -9.25
C GLU A 131 0.53 -1.53 -8.82
N ILE A 132 1.09 -2.58 -9.43
CA ILE A 132 0.81 -3.96 -9.06
C ILE A 132 2.00 -4.85 -9.40
N LEU A 133 2.22 -5.87 -8.58
CA LEU A 133 3.26 -6.87 -8.80
C LEU A 133 2.71 -8.28 -8.67
N ILE A 134 3.36 -9.22 -9.36
CA ILE A 134 3.15 -10.66 -9.19
C ILE A 134 4.49 -11.39 -9.24
N ASP A 135 4.72 -12.26 -8.26
CA ASP A 135 5.90 -13.10 -8.16
C ASP A 135 5.60 -14.50 -8.71
N LEU A 136 6.28 -14.87 -9.79
CA LEU A 136 6.14 -16.14 -10.48
C LEU A 136 7.22 -17.10 -10.01
N ILE A 137 6.82 -18.25 -9.48
CA ILE A 137 7.74 -19.23 -8.89
C ILE A 137 7.90 -20.45 -9.81
N GLY A 138 9.14 -20.90 -9.99
CA GLY A 138 9.41 -22.17 -10.66
C GLY A 138 9.09 -22.18 -12.16
N LEU A 139 9.25 -21.05 -12.85
CA LEU A 139 9.14 -21.00 -14.31
C LEU A 139 10.20 -21.89 -14.95
N THR A 140 9.81 -22.57 -16.04
CA THR A 140 10.66 -23.46 -16.82
C THR A 140 11.50 -22.63 -17.78
N PRO A 141 12.84 -22.71 -17.71
CA PRO A 141 13.69 -21.99 -18.65
C PRO A 141 13.52 -22.43 -20.11
N GLY A 142 13.72 -21.51 -21.04
CA GLY A 142 13.52 -21.66 -22.47
C GLY A 142 12.05 -21.61 -22.90
N ILE A 143 11.10 -21.45 -21.97
CA ILE A 143 9.67 -21.36 -22.26
C ILE A 143 9.23 -19.91 -22.36
N THR A 144 8.31 -19.65 -23.30
CA THR A 144 7.64 -18.36 -23.45
C THR A 144 6.39 -18.32 -22.58
N TYR A 145 6.26 -17.25 -21.82
CA TYR A 145 5.11 -16.95 -20.97
C TYR A 145 4.37 -15.74 -21.52
N PHE A 146 3.06 -15.71 -21.33
CA PHE A 146 2.19 -14.65 -21.82
C PHE A 146 1.62 -13.86 -20.64
N LEU A 147 1.63 -12.54 -20.75
CA LEU A 147 1.04 -11.62 -19.79
C LEU A 147 -0.18 -10.97 -20.44
N ARG A 148 -1.32 -11.05 -19.77
CA ARG A 148 -2.54 -10.31 -20.09
C ARG A 148 -2.70 -9.20 -19.08
N ILE A 149 -2.64 -7.97 -19.53
CA ILE A 149 -2.78 -6.77 -18.68
C ILE A 149 -4.11 -6.10 -19.00
N ASN A 150 -4.90 -5.81 -17.99
CA ASN A 150 -6.20 -5.14 -18.11
C ASN A 150 -6.40 -4.16 -16.95
N ASP A 151 -7.33 -3.21 -17.08
CA ASP A 151 -7.80 -2.37 -15.97
C ASP A 151 -9.23 -2.75 -15.55
N TRP A 152 -9.59 -2.54 -14.28
CA TRP A 152 -10.97 -2.68 -13.82
C TRP A 152 -11.53 -1.38 -13.24
N SER A 153 -12.86 -1.26 -13.25
CA SER A 153 -13.53 -0.05 -12.76
C SER A 153 -14.75 -0.38 -11.90
N PRO A 154 -14.86 0.19 -10.68
CA PRO A 154 -16.07 0.08 -9.87
C PRO A 154 -17.23 0.93 -10.42
N THR A 155 -16.94 1.96 -11.23
CA THR A 155 -17.92 2.94 -11.72
C THR A 155 -18.28 2.76 -13.19
N ALA A 156 -17.76 1.73 -13.84
CA ALA A 156 -17.82 1.49 -15.29
C ALA A 156 -17.14 2.58 -16.16
N ALA A 157 -16.51 3.59 -15.55
CA ALA A 157 -15.63 4.52 -16.26
C ALA A 157 -14.28 3.83 -16.55
N PRO A 158 -13.75 3.88 -17.79
CA PRO A 158 -12.48 3.23 -18.11
C PRO A 158 -11.32 3.80 -17.27
N ASN A 159 -10.50 2.92 -16.72
CA ASN A 159 -9.28 3.25 -16.00
C ASN A 159 -8.02 2.96 -16.84
N ALA A 160 -8.21 2.78 -18.15
CA ALA A 160 -7.15 2.55 -19.10
C ALA A 160 -6.16 3.72 -19.15
N GLY A 161 -4.90 3.41 -19.33
CA GLY A 161 -3.83 4.39 -19.31
C GLY A 161 -2.49 3.81 -19.72
N ALA A 162 -1.46 4.63 -19.59
CA ALA A 162 -0.09 4.26 -19.86
C ALA A 162 0.59 3.70 -18.61
N PHE A 163 1.56 2.81 -18.85
CA PHE A 163 2.30 2.11 -17.82
C PHE A 163 3.68 1.66 -18.30
N LYS A 164 4.58 1.45 -17.34
CA LYS A 164 5.85 0.74 -17.48
C LYS A 164 5.66 -0.70 -17.04
N LEU A 165 6.25 -1.64 -17.77
CA LEU A 165 6.22 -3.07 -17.45
C LEU A 165 7.64 -3.61 -17.34
N CYS A 166 7.95 -4.24 -16.21
CA CYS A 166 9.26 -4.83 -15.95
C CYS A 166 9.11 -6.27 -15.46
N ILE A 167 9.81 -7.20 -16.11
CA ILE A 167 9.95 -8.59 -15.69
C ILE A 167 11.37 -8.76 -15.19
N THR A 168 11.55 -8.84 -13.87
CA THR A 168 12.86 -8.98 -13.25
C THR A 168 13.03 -10.35 -12.61
N LYS A 169 14.25 -10.71 -12.22
CA LYS A 169 14.45 -11.84 -11.30
C LYS A 169 13.71 -11.54 -9.99
N LYS A 170 12.97 -12.49 -9.43
CA LYS A 170 12.44 -12.35 -8.07
C LYS A 170 13.65 -12.23 -7.12
N PRO A 171 13.74 -11.17 -6.31
CA PRO A 171 14.80 -11.06 -5.31
C PRO A 171 14.81 -12.34 -4.45
N PRO A 172 15.97 -12.98 -4.22
CA PRO A 172 16.00 -14.13 -3.33
C PRO A 172 15.54 -13.67 -1.95
N VAL A 173 14.60 -14.40 -1.34
CA VAL A 173 14.34 -14.24 0.09
C VAL A 173 15.58 -14.77 0.80
N ILE A 174 16.21 -13.89 1.57
CA ILE A 174 17.37 -14.25 2.36
C ILE A 174 16.88 -14.53 3.78
N THR A 175 17.30 -15.67 4.33
CA THR A 175 16.99 -16.04 5.71
C THR A 175 18.12 -15.58 6.64
N ILE A 176 17.78 -15.28 7.90
CA ILE A 176 18.71 -14.72 8.90
C ILE A 176 19.97 -15.58 9.12
N ASP A 177 19.90 -16.88 8.87
CA ASP A 177 20.98 -17.86 9.01
C ASP A 177 22.00 -17.83 7.84
N GLN A 178 21.78 -17.03 6.80
CA GLN A 178 22.67 -16.93 5.64
C GLN A 178 23.87 -15.96 5.83
N GLY A 179 23.98 -15.34 7.01
CA GLY A 179 25.17 -14.60 7.47
C GLY A 179 25.32 -13.15 6.97
N GLY A 180 25.03 -12.85 5.69
CA GLY A 180 25.04 -11.45 5.23
C GLY A 180 24.85 -11.21 3.74
N SER A 181 24.75 -9.94 3.36
CA SER A 181 24.61 -9.47 1.98
C SER A 181 25.50 -8.26 1.70
N THR A 182 25.91 -8.11 0.44
CA THR A 182 26.63 -6.93 -0.08
C THR A 182 25.79 -6.12 -1.08
N ALA A 183 24.51 -6.44 -1.21
CA ALA A 183 23.56 -5.73 -2.04
C ALA A 183 22.97 -4.51 -1.31
N CYS A 184 22.71 -3.44 -2.06
CA CYS A 184 22.08 -2.23 -1.52
C CYS A 184 20.58 -2.37 -1.27
N SER A 185 19.96 -3.46 -1.69
CA SER A 185 18.56 -3.75 -1.43
C SER A 185 18.31 -5.24 -1.36
N GLY A 186 17.24 -5.63 -0.68
CA GLY A 186 16.77 -7.00 -0.61
C GLY A 186 15.81 -7.21 0.55
N ASN A 187 15.38 -8.46 0.72
CA ASN A 187 14.40 -8.85 1.72
C ASN A 187 15.02 -9.90 2.64
N LEU A 188 14.70 -9.81 3.93
CA LEU A 188 15.23 -10.65 4.99
C LEU A 188 14.07 -11.25 5.80
N SER A 189 14.08 -12.56 5.98
CA SER A 189 13.17 -13.28 6.88
C SER A 189 13.96 -14.00 7.98
N ASP A 190 13.26 -14.54 8.97
CA ASP A 190 13.78 -15.60 9.84
C ASP A 190 14.03 -16.92 9.05
N THR A 191 14.35 -18.02 9.75
CA THR A 191 14.71 -19.29 9.08
C THR A 191 13.53 -20.08 8.52
N GLY A 192 12.30 -19.79 8.98
CA GLY A 192 11.06 -20.34 8.44
C GLY A 192 10.73 -19.84 7.04
N GLY A 193 11.37 -18.74 6.61
CA GLY A 193 11.06 -18.05 5.36
C GLY A 193 9.92 -17.05 5.54
N PRO A 194 9.33 -16.54 4.46
CA PRO A 194 8.29 -15.53 4.54
C PRO A 194 6.90 -16.07 4.90
N ASP A 195 6.73 -17.40 4.89
CA ASP A 195 5.42 -18.06 5.05
C ASP A 195 5.44 -19.17 6.12
N GLY A 196 6.54 -19.30 6.87
CA GLY A 196 6.75 -20.40 7.82
C GLY A 196 7.27 -19.90 9.15
N ASP A 197 6.98 -20.65 10.21
CA ASP A 197 7.43 -20.28 11.55
C ASP A 197 8.95 -20.40 11.71
N TYR A 198 9.53 -19.52 12.52
CA TYR A 198 10.93 -19.64 12.93
C TYR A 198 11.17 -20.90 13.79
N GLY A 199 12.42 -21.32 13.93
CA GLY A 199 12.83 -22.46 14.74
C GLY A 199 13.10 -22.13 16.21
N ASN A 200 13.04 -23.14 17.07
CA ASN A 200 13.50 -23.02 18.45
C ASN A 200 15.04 -22.96 18.51
N ASN A 201 15.58 -22.24 19.49
CA ASN A 201 17.00 -22.09 19.82
C ASN A 201 17.83 -21.47 18.69
N GLU A 202 17.23 -20.53 17.96
CA GLU A 202 17.95 -19.75 16.96
C GLU A 202 18.87 -18.74 17.62
N ASN A 203 20.02 -18.53 16.99
CA ASN A 203 20.97 -17.50 17.38
C ASN A 203 21.78 -17.14 16.13
N TYR A 204 21.16 -16.32 15.29
CA TYR A 204 21.72 -15.94 14.00
C TYR A 204 21.88 -14.42 13.91
N ALA A 205 22.89 -14.02 13.16
CA ALA A 205 23.12 -12.63 12.81
C ALA A 205 23.36 -12.52 11.30
N PHE A 206 22.63 -11.62 10.67
CA PHE A 206 22.72 -11.30 9.26
C PHE A 206 23.27 -9.89 9.08
N THR A 207 24.35 -9.74 8.33
CA THR A 207 25.01 -8.44 8.13
C THR A 207 24.84 -7.93 6.70
N ILE A 208 24.19 -6.79 6.55
CA ILE A 208 24.07 -6.02 5.32
C ILE A 208 25.24 -5.03 5.27
N CYS A 209 26.22 -5.28 4.41
CA CYS A 209 27.37 -4.40 4.18
C CYS A 209 27.51 -4.12 2.67
N PRO A 210 26.74 -3.16 2.13
CA PRO A 210 26.69 -2.92 0.70
C PRO A 210 28.03 -2.48 0.12
N SER A 211 28.37 -3.01 -1.06
CA SER A 211 29.62 -2.68 -1.75
C SER A 211 29.57 -1.36 -2.53
N ALA A 212 28.37 -0.91 -2.91
CA ALA A 212 28.19 0.37 -3.57
C ALA A 212 28.22 1.52 -2.55
N PRO A 213 28.66 2.73 -2.93
CA PRO A 213 28.61 3.90 -2.06
C PRO A 213 27.20 4.16 -1.55
N HIS A 214 27.05 4.52 -0.29
CA HIS A 214 25.78 4.90 0.34
C HIS A 214 26.09 5.68 1.63
N ASN A 215 25.13 6.48 2.10
CA ASN A 215 25.23 7.24 3.35
C ASN A 215 24.25 6.73 4.41
N CYS A 216 23.23 5.96 4.00
CA CYS A 216 22.29 5.33 4.92
C CYS A 216 21.81 3.98 4.38
N ILE A 217 21.56 3.04 5.30
CA ILE A 217 20.80 1.81 5.07
C ILE A 217 19.50 1.95 5.86
N ASN A 218 18.36 2.01 5.18
CA ASN A 218 17.03 1.94 5.79
C ASN A 218 16.58 0.48 5.78
N PHE A 219 16.13 -0.03 6.93
CA PHE A 219 15.48 -1.32 7.05
C PHE A 219 14.07 -1.12 7.58
N THR A 220 13.09 -1.63 6.83
CA THR A 220 11.66 -1.56 7.15
C THR A 220 11.15 -2.97 7.45
N LEU A 221 10.49 -3.15 8.59
CA LEU A 221 9.75 -4.39 8.86
C LEU A 221 8.40 -4.34 8.16
N GLU A 222 8.07 -5.43 7.47
CA GLU A 222 6.80 -5.65 6.76
C GLU A 222 5.83 -6.50 7.58
N TYR A 223 6.32 -7.37 8.45
CA TYR A 223 5.57 -7.95 9.57
C TYR A 223 6.55 -8.49 10.60
N PHE A 224 6.08 -8.66 11.84
CA PHE A 224 6.76 -9.47 12.84
C PHE A 224 5.74 -10.10 13.80
N ALA A 225 6.03 -11.32 14.23
CA ALA A 225 5.31 -12.10 15.22
C ALA A 225 6.31 -13.05 15.90
N ILE A 226 6.80 -12.67 17.08
CA ILE A 226 7.83 -13.41 17.84
C ILE A 226 7.40 -13.53 19.31
N GLU A 227 7.93 -14.49 20.07
CA GLU A 227 7.52 -14.70 21.47
C GLU A 227 7.84 -13.48 22.36
N ASN A 228 6.92 -13.11 23.24
CA ASN A 228 7.12 -12.04 24.21
C ASN A 228 8.21 -12.42 25.23
N PHE A 229 9.10 -11.47 25.55
CA PHE A 229 10.13 -11.56 26.60
C PHE A 229 11.24 -12.61 26.41
N SER A 230 11.06 -13.62 25.57
CA SER A 230 12.05 -14.69 25.32
C SER A 230 12.79 -14.49 24.01
N ASP A 231 12.05 -14.15 22.95
CA ASP A 231 12.58 -14.08 21.60
C ASP A 231 12.80 -12.62 21.20
N VAL A 232 13.94 -12.34 20.57
CA VAL A 232 14.38 -10.96 20.36
C VAL A 232 14.97 -10.78 18.97
N LEU A 233 14.48 -9.76 18.27
CA LEU A 233 15.04 -9.22 17.04
C LEU A 233 15.79 -7.91 17.34
N THR A 234 17.11 -7.88 17.14
CA THR A 234 17.96 -6.73 17.45
C THR A 234 18.65 -6.18 16.20
N PHE A 235 18.72 -4.85 16.10
CA PHE A 235 19.33 -4.12 14.99
C PHE A 235 20.55 -3.33 15.49
N TYR A 236 21.66 -3.42 14.76
CA TYR A 236 22.94 -2.80 15.12
C TYR A 236 23.47 -1.92 13.99
N ASP A 237 23.86 -0.68 14.30
CA ASP A 237 24.55 0.21 13.35
C ASP A 237 26.04 -0.15 13.27
N GLY A 238 26.33 -1.20 12.52
CA GLY A 238 27.68 -1.65 12.24
C GLY A 238 27.76 -3.10 11.77
N PRO A 239 28.97 -3.63 11.58
CA PRO A 239 29.20 -4.89 10.88
C PRO A 239 29.06 -6.15 11.76
N ASN A 240 28.64 -6.03 13.02
CA ASN A 240 28.44 -7.16 13.93
C ASN A 240 27.67 -6.76 15.20
N THR A 241 27.36 -7.76 16.04
CA THR A 241 26.63 -7.63 17.31
C THR A 241 27.37 -6.91 18.45
N ASN A 242 28.63 -6.47 18.25
CA ASN A 242 29.30 -5.55 19.18
C ASN A 242 29.12 -4.07 18.79
N SER A 243 28.44 -3.79 17.67
CA SER A 243 28.18 -2.42 17.22
C SER A 243 27.06 -1.77 18.07
N PRO A 244 26.84 -0.45 17.98
CA PRO A 244 25.74 0.20 18.70
C PRO A 244 24.37 -0.37 18.31
N VAL A 245 23.55 -0.71 19.31
CA VAL A 245 22.14 -1.10 19.08
C VAL A 245 21.34 0.12 18.69
N ILE A 246 20.61 0.03 17.58
CA ILE A 246 19.71 1.08 17.06
C ILE A 246 18.23 0.69 17.15
N GLY A 247 17.94 -0.57 17.42
CA GLY A 247 16.59 -1.08 17.59
C GLY A 247 16.59 -2.46 18.22
N SER A 248 15.53 -2.78 18.97
CA SER A 248 15.31 -4.12 19.52
C SER A 248 13.82 -4.32 19.71
N LEU A 249 13.31 -5.46 19.29
CA LEU A 249 11.92 -5.87 19.39
C LEU A 249 11.85 -7.26 20.02
N ASP A 250 10.89 -7.45 20.92
CA ASP A 250 10.37 -8.75 21.33
C ASP A 250 8.87 -8.80 21.00
N GLY A 251 8.17 -9.88 21.32
CA GLY A 251 6.72 -9.97 21.09
C GLY A 251 5.87 -8.96 21.87
N SER A 252 6.46 -8.18 22.78
CA SER A 252 5.79 -7.08 23.50
C SER A 252 6.02 -5.70 22.88
N GLY A 253 6.78 -5.62 21.79
CA GLY A 253 7.26 -4.37 21.20
C GLY A 253 6.18 -3.35 20.83
N PHE A 254 4.93 -3.80 20.62
CA PHE A 254 3.77 -2.98 20.26
C PHE A 254 2.53 -3.30 21.13
N GLY A 255 2.74 -3.72 22.38
CA GLY A 255 1.68 -4.21 23.26
C GLY A 255 1.75 -5.73 23.44
N ASN A 256 0.97 -6.30 24.37
CA ASN A 256 1.01 -7.75 24.69
C ASN A 256 0.53 -8.68 23.56
N ALA A 257 0.32 -8.15 22.36
CA ALA A 257 -0.22 -8.89 21.25
C ALA A 257 0.92 -9.29 20.31
N ILE A 258 0.98 -10.59 20.06
CA ILE A 258 2.04 -11.28 19.32
C ILE A 258 1.99 -10.91 17.82
N ASN A 259 1.04 -10.07 17.38
CA ASN A 259 0.73 -9.77 15.98
C ASN A 259 0.44 -8.27 15.77
N GLY A 260 1.44 -7.39 15.91
CA GLY A 260 1.26 -5.94 15.82
C GLY A 260 1.65 -5.35 14.48
N GLY A 261 0.74 -4.58 13.87
CA GLY A 261 0.89 -3.96 12.55
C GLY A 261 2.16 -3.11 12.41
N VAL A 262 2.80 -3.18 11.25
CA VAL A 262 4.14 -2.61 11.09
C VAL A 262 4.16 -1.20 10.49
N CYS A 263 4.79 -0.29 11.23
CA CYS A 263 5.44 0.92 10.74
C CYS A 263 6.77 1.08 11.48
N TYR A 264 7.61 0.03 11.45
CA TYR A 264 8.90 0.01 12.14
C TYR A 264 10.05 0.12 11.15
N GLN A 265 10.91 1.10 11.37
CA GLN A 265 12.09 1.34 10.56
C GLN A 265 13.31 1.59 11.45
N VAL A 266 14.47 1.16 10.98
CA VAL A 266 15.77 1.50 11.57
C VAL A 266 16.73 1.99 10.49
N PHE A 267 17.61 2.90 10.89
CA PHE A 267 18.56 3.54 9.99
C PHE A 267 19.99 3.30 10.48
N ALA A 268 20.83 2.71 9.63
CA ALA A 268 22.26 2.51 9.92
C ALA A 268 23.12 3.47 9.10
N SER A 269 23.96 4.23 9.80
CA SER A 269 24.80 5.30 9.24
C SER A 269 26.28 4.94 9.14
N SER A 270 26.69 3.83 9.77
CA SER A 270 28.08 3.38 9.83
C SER A 270 28.58 2.67 8.54
N GLY A 271 27.69 2.44 7.58
CA GLY A 271 27.95 1.74 6.32
C GLY A 271 27.67 0.23 6.36
N CYS A 272 27.25 -0.31 7.50
CA CYS A 272 26.71 -1.66 7.62
C CYS A 272 25.55 -1.67 8.62
N LEU A 273 24.62 -2.59 8.42
CA LEU A 273 23.55 -2.94 9.36
C LEU A 273 23.67 -4.42 9.71
N THR A 274 23.75 -4.77 10.99
CA THR A 274 23.59 -6.15 11.44
C THR A 274 22.22 -6.33 12.08
N VAL A 275 21.47 -7.32 11.61
CA VAL A 275 20.22 -7.80 12.20
C VAL A 275 20.54 -9.10 12.92
N ALA A 276 20.09 -9.27 14.16
CA ALA A 276 20.27 -10.51 14.92
C ALA A 276 18.94 -11.00 15.48
N PHE A 277 18.68 -12.29 15.33
CA PHE A 277 17.49 -12.94 15.88
C PHE A 277 17.91 -14.07 16.82
N THR A 278 17.32 -14.08 18.00
CA THR A 278 17.53 -15.11 19.02
C THR A 278 16.19 -15.64 19.50
N SER A 279 16.03 -16.96 19.50
CA SER A 279 14.85 -17.63 20.06
C SER A 279 15.19 -18.63 21.16
N ASP A 280 14.21 -18.94 22.00
CA ASP A 280 14.34 -19.88 23.12
C ASP A 280 13.97 -21.33 22.73
N GLY A 281 13.81 -22.23 23.70
CA GLY A 281 13.53 -23.64 23.48
C GLY A 281 12.08 -24.00 23.13
N ALA A 282 11.15 -23.05 23.09
CA ALA A 282 9.72 -23.25 22.89
C ALA A 282 9.06 -22.13 22.07
N ALA A 283 7.75 -22.27 21.82
CA ALA A 283 6.86 -21.26 21.26
C ALA A 283 7.41 -20.50 20.03
N THR A 284 7.18 -21.08 18.85
CA THR A 284 7.51 -20.44 17.57
C THR A 284 6.26 -19.81 16.95
N TYR A 285 6.47 -18.75 16.17
CA TYR A 285 5.43 -18.00 15.45
C TYR A 285 5.93 -17.67 14.04
N GLU A 286 5.14 -16.90 13.28
CA GLU A 286 5.42 -16.52 11.87
C GLU A 286 6.73 -15.74 11.68
N GLY A 287 7.35 -15.24 12.75
CA GLY A 287 8.70 -14.71 12.73
C GLY A 287 8.77 -13.27 12.28
N PHE A 288 9.61 -12.96 11.30
CA PHE A 288 9.70 -11.59 10.80
C PHE A 288 10.01 -11.57 9.32
N TYR A 289 9.55 -10.51 8.66
CA TYR A 289 9.93 -10.20 7.30
C TYR A 289 10.13 -8.70 7.18
N GLY A 290 11.21 -8.31 6.50
CA GLY A 290 11.50 -6.92 6.22
C GLY A 290 12.34 -6.76 4.98
N SER A 291 12.46 -5.52 4.55
CA SER A 291 13.26 -5.13 3.40
C SER A 291 14.26 -4.04 3.77
N TRP A 292 15.40 -4.01 3.09
CA TRP A 292 16.36 -2.93 3.20
C TRP A 292 16.57 -2.22 1.87
N GLN A 293 16.91 -0.94 1.98
CA GLN A 293 17.34 -0.13 0.85
C GLN A 293 18.40 0.88 1.29
N CYS A 294 19.40 1.09 0.43
CA CYS A 294 20.44 2.09 0.66
C CYS A 294 20.12 3.39 -0.07
N THR A 295 20.48 4.51 0.55
CA THR A 295 20.37 5.85 -0.05
C THR A 295 21.71 6.59 0.01
N GLN A 296 21.89 7.54 -0.92
CA GLN A 296 22.99 8.51 -0.88
C GLN A 296 22.70 9.66 0.08
N GLU A 297 21.49 9.75 0.61
CA GLU A 297 21.12 10.74 1.62
C GLU A 297 21.60 10.28 3.00
N ALA A 298 21.86 11.24 3.88
CA ALA A 298 22.20 10.92 5.26
C ALA A 298 21.01 10.26 5.95
N CYS A 299 21.26 9.40 6.94
CA CYS A 299 20.18 8.88 7.77
C CYS A 299 19.49 10.03 8.51
N THR A 300 18.23 10.28 8.16
CA THR A 300 17.34 11.20 8.87
C THR A 300 16.26 10.38 9.54
N PRO A 301 16.33 10.18 10.88
CA PRO A 301 15.25 9.52 11.60
C PRO A 301 13.94 10.27 11.40
N ASN A 302 12.83 9.53 11.35
CA ASN A 302 11.50 10.11 11.31
C ASN A 302 11.30 11.02 12.53
N SER A 303 10.71 12.19 12.28
CA SER A 303 10.34 13.13 13.32
C SER A 303 8.93 12.82 13.82
N ALA A 304 8.69 13.02 15.11
CA ALA A 304 7.34 12.97 15.66
C ALA A 304 6.53 14.17 15.18
N ILE A 305 5.22 14.00 15.04
CA ILE A 305 4.30 15.12 14.87
C ILE A 305 4.32 16.03 16.11
N VAL A 306 4.08 17.32 15.90
CA VAL A 306 3.87 18.27 16.99
C VAL A 306 2.38 18.41 17.22
N VAL A 307 1.92 18.00 18.40
CA VAL A 307 0.50 18.08 18.80
C VAL A 307 0.27 19.31 19.68
N ASP A 308 -0.77 20.07 19.35
CA ASP A 308 -1.38 21.06 20.24
C ASP A 308 -2.76 20.57 20.69
N ALA A 309 -2.80 19.94 21.87
CA ALA A 309 -4.02 19.47 22.52
C ALA A 309 -4.84 20.60 23.20
N SER A 310 -4.40 21.85 23.07
CA SER A 310 -5.06 23.03 23.62
C SER A 310 -5.57 23.99 22.56
N ALA A 311 -5.54 23.57 21.29
CA ALA A 311 -5.96 24.37 20.14
C ALA A 311 -7.38 24.91 20.32
N SER A 312 -7.53 26.21 20.13
CA SER A 312 -8.82 26.90 20.10
C SER A 312 -9.60 26.52 18.82
N PRO A 313 -10.94 26.75 18.80
CA PRO A 313 -11.73 26.53 17.58
C PRO A 313 -11.20 27.28 16.35
N ALA A 314 -10.57 28.45 16.53
CA ALA A 314 -9.96 29.20 15.44
C ALA A 314 -8.68 28.52 14.91
N GLU A 315 -7.89 27.89 15.78
CA GLU A 315 -6.70 27.13 15.40
C GLU A 315 -7.08 25.81 14.70
N ILE A 316 -8.16 25.15 15.16
CA ILE A 316 -8.76 24.00 14.46
C ILE A 316 -9.16 24.40 13.04
N VAL A 317 -9.87 25.53 12.85
CA VAL A 317 -10.19 26.02 11.51
C VAL A 317 -8.93 26.22 10.67
N GLN A 318 -7.88 26.81 11.23
CA GLN A 318 -6.64 27.05 10.50
C GLN A 318 -5.84 25.80 10.15
N SER A 319 -6.02 24.70 10.87
CA SER A 319 -5.36 23.44 10.53
C SER A 319 -5.99 22.75 9.32
N VAL A 320 -7.29 22.96 9.06
CA VAL A 320 -8.03 22.28 7.99
C VAL A 320 -8.52 23.18 6.84
N VAL A 321 -8.47 24.51 6.97
CA VAL A 321 -8.91 25.44 5.92
C VAL A 321 -7.95 25.46 4.72
N SER A 322 -8.53 25.60 3.53
CA SER A 322 -7.82 25.82 2.27
C SER A 322 -8.18 27.17 1.66
N GLY A 323 -7.46 27.61 0.62
CA GLY A 323 -7.70 28.92 -0.01
C GLY A 323 -9.11 29.10 -0.60
N GLU A 324 -9.83 28.00 -0.85
CA GLU A 324 -11.14 27.97 -1.51
C GLU A 324 -12.29 27.59 -0.55
N THR A 325 -12.01 27.48 0.76
CA THR A 325 -13.03 27.12 1.76
C THR A 325 -13.18 28.19 2.83
N VAL A 326 -14.40 28.30 3.36
CA VAL A 326 -14.70 29.03 4.59
C VAL A 326 -15.26 28.01 5.57
N ILE A 327 -14.56 27.80 6.67
CA ILE A 327 -14.90 26.78 7.67
C ILE A 327 -15.23 27.47 8.99
N THR A 328 -16.29 27.02 9.64
CA THR A 328 -16.68 27.43 11.00
C THR A 328 -16.88 26.18 11.86
N VAL A 329 -16.26 26.13 13.04
CA VAL A 329 -16.56 25.10 14.04
C VAL A 329 -17.89 25.45 14.71
N THR A 330 -18.90 24.60 14.56
CA THR A 330 -20.23 24.79 15.16
C THR A 330 -20.41 24.02 16.46
N GLY A 331 -19.66 22.93 16.65
CA GLY A 331 -19.75 22.07 17.81
C GLY A 331 -18.46 21.31 18.07
N ILE A 332 -18.12 21.16 19.35
CA ILE A 332 -17.07 20.22 19.82
C ILE A 332 -17.67 19.47 21.00
N SER A 333 -17.83 18.16 20.85
CA SER A 333 -18.27 17.24 21.88
C SER A 333 -17.20 16.17 22.07
N CYS A 334 -16.18 16.51 22.86
CA CYS A 334 -15.04 15.64 23.17
C CYS A 334 -14.71 15.72 24.66
N ALA A 335 -14.09 14.68 25.21
CA ALA A 335 -13.46 14.78 26.52
C ALA A 335 -12.30 15.80 26.51
N ASN A 336 -11.94 16.30 27.69
CA ASN A 336 -10.92 17.33 27.82
C ASN A 336 -9.54 16.78 27.46
N GLY A 337 -8.95 17.28 26.38
CA GLY A 337 -7.66 16.82 25.86
C GLY A 337 -7.78 15.82 24.72
N SER A 338 -8.98 15.42 24.30
CA SER A 338 -9.22 14.44 23.23
C SER A 338 -9.29 15.02 21.82
N VAL A 339 -9.21 16.34 21.71
CA VAL A 339 -9.17 17.08 20.46
C VAL A 339 -7.97 18.02 20.45
N GLY A 340 -7.35 18.18 19.29
CA GLY A 340 -6.27 19.11 19.10
C GLY A 340 -5.98 19.36 17.64
N THR A 341 -4.82 19.94 17.37
CA THR A 341 -4.26 20.00 16.02
C THR A 341 -2.90 19.33 16.01
N PHE A 342 -2.47 18.89 14.83
CA PHE A 342 -1.11 18.44 14.63
C PHE A 342 -0.44 19.24 13.51
N SER A 343 0.87 19.29 13.56
CA SER A 343 1.74 19.67 12.44
C SER A 343 2.85 18.65 12.30
N ALA A 344 3.23 18.38 11.07
CA ALA A 344 4.24 17.43 10.69
C ALA A 344 5.29 18.13 9.81
N SER A 345 6.53 17.73 9.96
CA SER A 345 7.61 18.14 9.05
C SER A 345 7.67 17.22 7.83
N ASP A 346 8.40 17.63 6.80
CA ASP A 346 8.72 16.78 5.63
C ASP A 346 9.37 15.42 6.01
N ASN A 347 9.94 15.31 7.21
CA ASN A 347 10.55 14.08 7.73
C ASN A 347 9.59 13.24 8.61
N THR A 348 8.28 13.32 8.40
CA THR A 348 7.32 12.38 9.01
C THR A 348 6.73 11.48 7.94
N ASP A 349 6.61 10.19 8.22
CA ASP A 349 5.92 9.23 7.31
C ASP A 349 4.39 9.32 7.38
N LEU A 350 3.85 10.35 8.05
CA LEU A 350 2.40 10.53 8.17
C LEU A 350 1.76 10.88 6.83
N GLY A 351 2.45 11.55 5.90
CA GLY A 351 1.84 11.97 4.64
C GLY A 351 0.83 13.12 4.75
N LEU A 352 0.69 13.73 5.93
CA LEU A 352 -0.10 14.94 6.18
C LEU A 352 0.77 15.99 6.88
N ASP A 353 0.83 17.21 6.35
CA ASP A 353 1.65 18.29 6.91
C ASP A 353 1.05 18.92 8.18
N LYS A 354 -0.28 18.91 8.29
CA LYS A 354 -1.04 19.42 9.43
C LYS A 354 -2.48 18.95 9.39
N GLY A 355 -3.19 19.05 10.50
CA GLY A 355 -4.62 18.78 10.50
C GLY A 355 -5.27 18.86 11.87
N LEU A 356 -6.55 18.49 11.89
CA LEU A 356 -7.33 18.23 13.09
C LEU A 356 -6.98 16.83 13.61
N LEU A 357 -6.77 16.70 14.92
CA LEU A 357 -6.55 15.44 15.61
C LEU A 357 -7.73 15.15 16.54
N LEU A 358 -8.31 13.95 16.38
CA LEU A 358 -9.36 13.41 17.24
C LEU A 358 -8.87 12.09 17.83
N THR A 359 -9.16 11.84 19.09
CA THR A 359 -8.81 10.57 19.75
C THR A 359 -9.87 10.18 20.76
N SER A 360 -10.01 8.87 21.01
CA SER A 360 -10.76 8.32 22.15
C SER A 360 -10.02 8.50 23.49
N GLY A 361 -8.73 8.87 23.45
CA GLY A 361 -7.88 9.12 24.61
C GLY A 361 -7.41 10.57 24.72
N GLN A 362 -6.10 10.76 24.87
CA GLN A 362 -5.46 12.06 25.04
C GLN A 362 -4.67 12.44 23.78
N ALA A 363 -5.01 13.56 23.15
CA ALA A 363 -4.36 14.00 21.91
C ALA A 363 -2.85 14.20 22.10
N SER A 364 -2.41 14.62 23.30
CA SER A 364 -0.99 14.76 23.63
C SER A 364 -0.19 13.46 23.53
N GLU A 365 -0.84 12.29 23.59
CA GLU A 365 -0.21 10.97 23.49
C GLU A 365 0.00 10.54 22.02
N ALA A 366 -0.61 11.21 21.05
CA ALA A 366 -0.51 10.86 19.62
C ALA A 366 0.86 11.17 18.98
N SER A 367 1.70 11.98 19.64
CA SER A 367 3.06 12.30 19.16
C SER A 367 4.12 11.27 19.59
N GLY A 368 3.71 10.14 20.17
CA GLY A 368 4.60 9.09 20.65
C GLY A 368 5.43 8.42 19.55
N VAL A 369 6.59 7.89 19.94
CA VAL A 369 7.22 6.82 19.15
C VAL A 369 6.28 5.61 19.19
N GLY A 370 6.15 4.86 18.09
CA GLY A 370 5.20 3.74 17.96
C GLY A 370 5.37 2.56 18.94
N THR A 371 6.24 2.70 19.94
CA THR A 371 6.42 1.76 21.06
C THR A 371 5.70 2.20 22.34
N PHE A 372 5.01 3.36 22.32
CA PHE A 372 4.25 3.88 23.47
C PHE A 372 2.77 3.54 23.32
N PHE A 373 2.29 2.58 24.11
CA PHE A 373 0.88 2.21 24.15
C PHE A 373 0.04 3.31 24.85
N ALA A 374 -0.69 4.09 24.06
CA ALA A 374 -1.59 5.14 24.55
C ALA A 374 -2.97 4.55 24.92
N SER A 375 -3.27 4.47 26.22
CA SER A 375 -4.48 3.77 26.74
C SER A 375 -5.31 4.63 27.70
N SER A 376 -5.28 5.95 27.53
CA SER A 376 -5.99 6.88 28.40
C SER A 376 -7.51 6.85 28.17
N GLY A 377 -8.24 6.07 28.97
CA GLY A 377 -9.70 6.03 28.91
C GLY A 377 -10.34 7.29 29.54
N ASN A 378 -11.26 7.93 28.82
CA ASN A 378 -11.92 9.16 29.27
C ASN A 378 -13.21 8.89 30.06
N GLY A 379 -13.80 7.70 29.94
CA GLY A 379 -15.03 7.32 30.64
C GLY A 379 -16.26 8.12 30.21
N THR A 380 -16.23 8.66 29.00
CA THR A 380 -17.30 9.40 28.34
C THR A 380 -18.17 8.51 27.46
N PRO A 381 -19.44 8.89 27.20
CA PRO A 381 -20.31 8.13 26.32
C PRO A 381 -19.74 8.01 24.90
N GLY A 382 -20.21 6.99 24.17
CA GLY A 382 -20.03 6.90 22.73
C GLY A 382 -20.93 7.85 21.94
N ASP A 383 -21.05 7.56 20.65
CA ASP A 383 -21.86 8.29 19.69
C ASP A 383 -22.88 7.37 19.00
N ALA A 384 -24.11 7.84 18.84
CA ALA A 384 -25.21 7.02 18.33
C ALA A 384 -25.07 6.68 16.84
N ASP A 385 -24.44 7.55 16.05
CA ASP A 385 -24.20 7.29 14.63
C ASP A 385 -23.07 6.26 14.48
N LEU A 386 -22.02 6.35 15.31
CA LEU A 386 -20.98 5.31 15.38
C LEU A 386 -21.55 3.96 15.84
N ASP A 387 -22.45 3.94 16.83
CA ASP A 387 -23.13 2.72 17.30
C ASP A 387 -23.99 2.09 16.21
N TYR A 388 -24.67 2.92 15.42
CA TYR A 388 -25.42 2.45 14.26
C TYR A 388 -24.50 1.83 13.21
N LEU A 389 -23.38 2.48 12.86
CA LEU A 389 -22.38 1.96 11.93
C LEU A 389 -21.76 0.64 12.44
N SER A 390 -21.46 0.54 13.74
CA SER A 390 -21.03 -0.69 14.38
C SER A 390 -22.03 -1.83 14.19
N SER A 391 -23.34 -1.54 14.24
CA SER A 391 -24.39 -2.55 14.07
C SER A 391 -24.56 -3.06 12.63
N ILE A 392 -24.25 -2.22 11.63
CA ILE A 392 -24.44 -2.57 10.21
C ILE A 392 -23.15 -3.02 9.51
N SER A 393 -21.99 -2.66 10.04
CA SER A 393 -20.68 -2.88 9.40
C SER A 393 -19.59 -3.37 10.35
N GLY A 394 -19.83 -3.34 11.67
CA GLY A 394 -18.94 -3.89 12.68
C GLY A 394 -19.54 -5.12 13.37
N ASN A 395 -19.19 -5.31 14.64
CA ASN A 395 -19.67 -6.40 15.48
C ASN A 395 -20.86 -6.01 16.39
N GLY A 396 -21.39 -4.79 16.24
CA GLY A 396 -22.53 -4.28 16.99
C GLY A 396 -22.22 -3.87 18.44
N THR A 397 -20.95 -3.73 18.83
CA THR A 397 -20.62 -3.15 20.14
C THR A 397 -20.82 -1.64 20.15
N LEU A 398 -21.23 -1.13 21.32
CA LEU A 398 -21.37 0.31 21.52
C LEU A 398 -19.99 0.96 21.55
N SER A 399 -19.90 2.15 20.98
CA SER A 399 -18.77 3.05 21.07
C SER A 399 -18.65 3.64 22.47
N HIS A 400 -17.43 4.03 22.81
CA HIS A 400 -17.08 4.70 24.05
C HIS A 400 -16.08 5.81 23.75
N ASP A 401 -16.05 6.82 24.60
CA ASP A 401 -15.09 7.93 24.47
C ASP A 401 -15.13 8.66 23.12
N ALA A 402 -16.33 8.87 22.59
CA ALA A 402 -16.50 9.55 21.31
C ALA A 402 -16.05 11.02 21.39
N CYS A 403 -15.24 11.43 20.42
CA CYS A 403 -14.84 12.81 20.19
C CYS A 403 -15.38 13.28 18.84
N VAL A 404 -16.33 14.22 18.89
CA VAL A 404 -17.03 14.74 17.71
C VAL A 404 -16.72 16.23 17.52
N VAL A 405 -16.31 16.60 16.31
CA VAL A 405 -16.15 18.01 15.89
C VAL A 405 -17.06 18.26 14.70
N GLU A 406 -17.94 19.25 14.83
CA GLU A 406 -18.85 19.67 13.77
C GLU A 406 -18.33 20.93 13.07
N LEU A 407 -18.27 20.86 11.74
CA LEU A 407 -17.79 21.93 10.88
C LEU A 407 -18.88 22.34 9.89
N GLU A 408 -19.18 23.63 9.81
CA GLU A 408 -19.86 24.24 8.67
C GLU A 408 -18.83 24.64 7.63
N VAL A 409 -18.92 24.06 6.43
CA VAL A 409 -17.99 24.29 5.33
C VAL A 409 -18.74 24.93 4.16
N PHE A 410 -18.27 26.10 3.73
CA PHE A 410 -18.60 26.66 2.43
C PHE A 410 -17.41 26.47 1.50
N ALA A 411 -17.63 25.84 0.34
CA ALA A 411 -16.63 25.69 -0.70
C ALA A 411 -16.95 26.61 -1.89
N ALA A 412 -15.93 27.29 -2.41
CA ALA A 412 -16.04 28.11 -3.62
C ALA A 412 -15.99 27.28 -4.91
N THR A 413 -15.71 25.98 -4.80
CA THR A 413 -15.58 24.99 -5.87
C THR A 413 -16.71 23.97 -5.81
N ASP A 414 -16.83 23.15 -6.85
CA ASP A 414 -17.74 22.00 -6.94
C ASP A 414 -17.17 20.72 -6.31
N GLU A 415 -15.93 20.77 -5.83
CA GLU A 415 -15.23 19.68 -5.17
C GLU A 415 -14.73 20.10 -3.78
N ILE A 416 -14.90 19.19 -2.81
CA ILE A 416 -14.27 19.25 -1.48
C ILE A 416 -13.57 17.91 -1.26
N THR A 417 -12.29 17.97 -0.92
CA THR A 417 -11.47 16.79 -0.62
C THR A 417 -11.08 16.80 0.84
N PHE A 418 -11.15 15.64 1.48
CA PHE A 418 -10.66 15.44 2.84
C PHE A 418 -9.68 14.28 2.82
N GLU A 419 -8.49 14.52 3.34
CA GLU A 419 -7.50 13.48 3.59
C GLU A 419 -7.55 13.15 5.07
N TYR A 420 -7.56 11.85 5.41
CA TYR A 420 -7.60 11.39 6.79
C TYR A 420 -6.70 10.18 6.95
N ILE A 421 -6.21 10.02 8.17
CA ILE A 421 -5.46 8.84 8.60
C ILE A 421 -6.14 8.33 9.85
N PHE A 422 -6.42 7.04 9.85
CA PHE A 422 -6.97 6.34 10.99
C PHE A 422 -5.89 5.43 11.58
N GLY A 423 -5.56 5.65 12.84
CA GLY A 423 -4.61 4.84 13.60
C GLY A 423 -5.28 4.31 14.85
N SER A 424 -4.93 3.08 15.22
CA SER A 424 -5.40 2.42 16.41
C SER A 424 -4.26 1.56 16.95
N GLU A 425 -3.97 1.72 18.25
CA GLU A 425 -3.06 0.83 19.00
C GLU A 425 -3.69 -0.55 19.24
N GLU A 426 -4.96 -0.72 18.86
CA GLU A 426 -5.71 -1.98 18.92
C GLU A 426 -5.75 -2.71 17.57
N TYR A 427 -5.19 -2.11 16.51
CA TYR A 427 -5.10 -2.71 15.18
C TYR A 427 -3.75 -3.39 14.94
N PRO A 428 -3.74 -4.63 14.39
CA PRO A 428 -4.89 -5.39 13.87
C PRO A 428 -5.57 -6.33 14.89
N GLU A 429 -5.12 -6.40 16.13
CA GLU A 429 -5.37 -7.55 17.03
C GLU A 429 -6.76 -7.60 17.62
N PHE A 430 -7.39 -6.45 17.79
CA PHE A 430 -8.72 -6.35 18.36
C PHE A 430 -9.81 -6.05 17.32
N VAL A 431 -9.46 -6.13 16.03
CA VAL A 431 -10.42 -6.01 14.93
C VAL A 431 -11.56 -7.01 15.13
N ASN A 432 -12.81 -6.52 15.06
CA ASN A 432 -14.03 -7.29 15.32
C ASN A 432 -14.22 -7.81 16.76
N THR A 433 -13.44 -7.35 17.74
CA THR A 433 -13.63 -7.67 19.17
C THR A 433 -14.34 -6.53 19.91
N SER A 434 -14.54 -6.65 21.23
CA SER A 434 -15.14 -5.58 22.03
C SER A 434 -14.31 -4.29 22.14
N PHE A 435 -13.08 -4.31 21.64
CA PHE A 435 -12.12 -3.20 21.61
C PHE A 435 -11.88 -2.82 20.15
N ASN A 436 -12.95 -2.49 19.44
CA ASN A 436 -12.89 -2.17 18.02
C ASN A 436 -13.11 -0.66 17.85
N ASP A 437 -12.08 0.03 17.39
CA ASP A 437 -12.15 1.47 17.13
C ASP A 437 -12.96 1.76 15.85
N ILE A 438 -13.71 2.86 15.86
CA ILE A 438 -14.57 3.27 14.75
C ILE A 438 -14.35 4.75 14.47
N PHE A 439 -14.15 5.07 13.19
CA PHE A 439 -14.14 6.44 12.68
C PHE A 439 -15.25 6.60 11.64
N ALA A 440 -15.90 7.76 11.66
CA ALA A 440 -16.85 8.15 10.63
C ALA A 440 -16.67 9.62 10.26
N PHE A 441 -16.78 9.90 8.96
CA PHE A 441 -16.94 11.24 8.43
C PHE A 441 -18.36 11.40 7.92
N LEU A 442 -19.17 12.17 8.65
CA LEU A 442 -20.59 12.38 8.34
C LEU A 442 -20.78 13.75 7.69
N ALA A 443 -21.37 13.77 6.49
CA ALA A 443 -21.61 14.99 5.74
C ALA A 443 -23.11 15.19 5.49
N SER A 444 -23.60 16.39 5.76
CA SER A 444 -24.97 16.78 5.43
C SER A 444 -24.99 18.15 4.75
N GLY A 445 -25.95 18.39 3.85
CA GLY A 445 -25.99 19.64 3.09
C GLY A 445 -26.97 19.63 1.92
N PRO A 446 -26.92 20.64 1.04
CA PRO A 446 -27.79 20.71 -0.14
C PRO A 446 -27.68 19.45 -1.01
N GLY A 447 -28.72 18.61 -1.01
CA GLY A 447 -28.75 17.37 -1.78
C GLY A 447 -28.02 16.19 -1.12
N ILE A 448 -27.46 16.37 0.08
CA ILE A 448 -26.80 15.33 0.88
C ILE A 448 -27.60 15.16 2.17
N THR A 449 -28.34 14.05 2.27
CA THR A 449 -28.95 13.65 3.54
C THR A 449 -27.86 12.93 4.34
N GLY A 450 -27.44 13.55 5.44
CA GLY A 450 -26.48 12.98 6.37
C GLY A 450 -27.02 11.75 7.09
#